data_AF-A0A6M6DZ32-F1
#
_entry.id   AF-A0A6M6DZ32-F1
#
_cell.length_a   1.000
_cell.length_b   1.000
_cell.length_c   1.000
_cell.angle_alpha   90.00
_cell.angle_beta   90.00
_cell.angle_gamma   90.00
#
_symmetry.space_group_name_H-M   'P 1'
#
loop_
_entity.id
_entity.type
_entity.pdbx_description
1 polymer ?
#
loop_
_entity_poly.entity_id
_entity_poly.type
_entity_poly.pdbx_seq_one_letter_code
_entity_poly.pdbx_strand_id
1 'polypeptide(L)'
;MSSTYNHENVTSFICYSSPNEGDQLGTDFDKEGYIDLELLQSVVPSKDAVFYFYGSIPFMEAILKALRRWNIPNERIHYEVFSPVAILGEK
;
A
#
# COMPACT_ATOMS: atom_id res chain seq x y z
N MET A 1 -10.32 -13.04 -8.74
CA MET A 1 -10.45 -12.01 -9.79
C MET A 1 -11.19 -10.80 -9.26
N SER A 2 -10.46 -9.83 -8.72
CA SER A 2 -11.05 -8.55 -8.30
C SER A 2 -11.31 -7.75 -9.57
N SER A 3 -12.57 -7.67 -9.98
CA SER A 3 -13.02 -6.84 -11.09
C SER A 3 -12.89 -5.37 -10.69
N THR A 4 -11.70 -4.80 -10.85
CA THR A 4 -11.57 -3.37 -11.08
C THR A 4 -12.38 -3.08 -12.34
N TYR A 5 -13.53 -2.42 -12.14
CA TYR A 5 -14.28 -1.82 -13.22
C TYR A 5 -13.28 -1.07 -14.11
N ASN A 6 -13.29 -1.39 -15.41
CA ASN A 6 -12.23 -0.99 -16.34
C ASN A 6 -12.29 0.53 -16.56
N HIS A 7 -11.60 1.27 -15.70
CA HIS A 7 -11.54 2.72 -15.71
C HIS A 7 -10.14 3.15 -16.14
N GLU A 8 -10.06 3.99 -17.17
CA GLU A 8 -8.78 4.43 -17.77
C GLU A 8 -7.83 5.12 -16.77
N ASN A 9 -8.37 5.67 -15.69
CA ASN A 9 -7.64 6.40 -14.66
C ASN A 9 -7.44 5.62 -13.36
N VAL A 10 -7.74 4.32 -13.34
CA VAL A 10 -7.56 3.46 -12.17
C VAL A 10 -6.62 2.32 -12.51
N THR A 11 -5.57 2.15 -11.71
CA THR A 11 -4.62 1.04 -11.84
C THR A 11 -4.53 0.32 -10.51
N SER A 12 -4.55 -1.01 -10.54
CA SER A 12 -4.34 -1.86 -9.36
C SER A 12 -3.00 -2.55 -9.45
N PHE A 13 -2.36 -2.73 -8.30
CA PHE A 13 -1.16 -3.53 -8.15
C PHE A 13 -1.27 -4.35 -6.86
N ILE A 14 -1.09 -5.67 -6.95
CA ILE A 14 -1.34 -6.62 -5.88
C ILE A 14 -0.03 -7.28 -5.47
N CYS A 15 0.29 -7.24 -4.17
CA CYS A 15 1.46 -7.92 -3.61
C CYS A 15 1.03 -9.08 -2.73
N TYR A 16 1.62 -10.26 -2.95
CA TYR A 16 1.49 -11.41 -2.07
C TYR A 16 2.78 -11.60 -1.30
N SER A 17 2.73 -11.49 0.03
CA SER A 17 3.93 -11.68 0.88
C SER A 17 4.38 -13.14 0.97
N SER A 18 3.48 -14.08 0.70
CA SER A 18 3.72 -15.52 0.74
C SER A 18 2.70 -16.23 -0.16
N PRO A 19 2.86 -16.19 -1.49
CA PRO A 19 1.98 -16.90 -2.42
C PRO A 19 2.04 -18.42 -2.17
N ASN A 20 0.93 -19.11 -2.41
CA ASN A 20 0.84 -20.57 -2.39
C ASN A 20 1.24 -21.16 -3.75
N GLU A 21 1.45 -22.47 -3.81
CA GLU A 21 1.83 -23.18 -5.05
C GLU A 21 0.85 -22.97 -6.23
N GLY A 22 -0.42 -22.67 -5.94
CA GLY A 22 -1.44 -22.42 -6.96
C GLY A 22 -1.55 -20.97 -7.44
N ASP A 23 -0.92 -20.01 -6.76
CA ASP A 23 -1.02 -18.59 -7.09
C ASP A 23 -0.09 -18.25 -8.26
N GLN A 24 -0.60 -17.53 -9.25
CA GLN A 24 0.13 -17.22 -10.50
C GLN A 24 0.49 -15.73 -10.61
N LEU A 25 1.77 -15.45 -10.76
CA LEU A 25 2.28 -14.10 -11.04
C LEU A 25 1.71 -13.56 -12.37
N GLY A 26 1.24 -12.32 -12.36
CA GLY A 26 0.60 -11.64 -13.50
C GLY A 26 -0.88 -11.98 -13.69
N THR A 27 -1.42 -12.94 -12.92
CA THR A 27 -2.84 -13.31 -12.93
C THR A 27 -3.50 -13.04 -11.58
N ASP A 28 -2.91 -13.58 -10.50
CA ASP A 28 -3.44 -13.47 -9.14
C ASP A 28 -2.78 -12.34 -8.35
N PHE A 29 -1.50 -12.07 -8.63
CA PHE A 29 -0.71 -11.01 -8.00
C PHE A 29 0.35 -10.47 -8.95
N ASP A 30 0.86 -9.27 -8.69
CA ASP A 30 1.81 -8.57 -9.55
C ASP A 30 3.25 -8.57 -9.01
N LYS A 31 3.44 -8.77 -7.69
CA LYS A 31 4.75 -8.92 -7.06
C LYS A 31 4.69 -9.84 -5.85
N GLU A 32 5.68 -10.72 -5.72
CA GLU A 32 5.91 -11.46 -4.49
C GLU A 32 6.71 -10.62 -3.47
N GLY A 33 6.34 -10.73 -2.19
CA GLY A 33 6.98 -10.04 -1.09
C GLY A 33 6.22 -8.80 -0.62
N TYR A 34 6.96 -7.82 -0.09
CA TYR A 34 6.39 -6.65 0.56
C TYR A 34 6.42 -5.41 -0.33
N ILE A 35 5.58 -4.44 0.01
CA ILE A 35 5.62 -3.10 -0.58
C ILE A 35 6.84 -2.36 -0.01
N ASP A 36 7.71 -1.90 -0.90
CA ASP A 36 8.92 -1.15 -0.61
C ASP A 36 9.00 0.12 -1.48
N LEU A 37 10.05 0.91 -1.29
CA LEU A 37 10.21 2.15 -2.07
C LEU A 37 10.38 1.88 -3.56
N GLU A 38 11.12 0.83 -3.93
CA GLU A 38 11.37 0.51 -5.34
C GLU A 38 10.05 0.19 -6.06
N LEU A 39 9.18 -0.59 -5.41
CA LEU A 39 7.84 -0.83 -5.92
C LEU A 39 7.03 0.46 -6.01
N LEU A 40 6.99 1.28 -4.96
CA LEU A 40 6.23 2.53 -4.99
C LEU A 40 6.70 3.44 -6.15
N GLN A 41 8.00 3.46 -6.42
CA GLN A 41 8.61 4.20 -7.53
C GLN A 41 8.25 3.65 -8.91
N SER A 42 8.02 2.34 -9.03
CA SER A 42 7.67 1.73 -10.30
C SER A 42 6.18 1.87 -10.63
N VAL A 43 5.30 1.89 -9.62
CA VAL A 43 3.84 1.88 -9.84
C VAL A 43 3.18 3.25 -9.72
N VAL A 44 3.79 4.19 -8.98
CA VAL A 44 3.21 5.54 -8.80
C VAL A 44 3.76 6.48 -9.88
N PRO A 45 2.93 7.03 -10.78
CA PRO A 45 3.40 7.77 -11.95
C PRO A 45 4.15 9.07 -11.64
N SER A 46 3.91 9.67 -10.46
CA SER A 46 4.51 10.95 -10.08
C SER A 46 4.57 11.12 -8.55
N LYS A 47 5.58 11.88 -8.09
CA LYS A 47 5.68 12.37 -6.71
C LYS A 47 4.61 13.41 -6.34
N ASP A 48 3.85 13.89 -7.33
CA ASP A 48 2.71 14.78 -7.11
C ASP A 48 1.43 14.09 -6.66
N ALA A 49 1.52 12.81 -6.30
CA ALA A 49 0.43 12.05 -5.71
C ALA A 49 0.18 12.43 -4.23
N VAL A 50 -1.04 12.17 -3.79
CA VAL A 50 -1.44 12.13 -2.39
C VAL A 50 -1.62 10.68 -1.99
N PHE A 51 -1.00 10.29 -0.88
CA PHE A 51 -0.91 8.90 -0.42
C PHE A 51 -1.85 8.68 0.75
N TYR A 52 -2.66 7.62 0.66
CA TYR A 52 -3.54 7.14 1.71
C TYR A 52 -3.24 5.66 1.97
N PHE A 53 -3.00 5.28 3.22
CA PHE A 53 -2.76 3.88 3.57
C PHE A 53 -3.21 3.56 5.00
N TYR A 54 -3.60 2.31 5.23
CA TYR A 54 -3.93 1.77 6.54
C TYR A 54 -3.49 0.31 6.59
N GLY A 55 -3.40 -0.28 7.78
CA GLY A 55 -3.07 -1.70 7.92
C GLY A 55 -2.42 -2.02 9.26
N SER A 56 -1.59 -3.06 9.29
CA SER A 56 -0.80 -3.38 10.47
C SER A 56 0.25 -2.29 10.75
N ILE A 57 0.61 -2.10 12.02
CA ILE A 57 1.63 -1.11 12.41
C ILE A 57 2.94 -1.30 11.62
N PRO A 58 3.50 -2.52 11.48
CA PRO A 58 4.74 -2.71 10.71
C PRO A 58 4.60 -2.35 9.24
N PHE A 59 3.44 -2.63 8.63
CA PHE A 59 3.17 -2.22 7.25
C PHE A 59 3.14 -0.71 7.12
N MET A 60 2.38 -0.02 7.97
CA MET A 60 2.27 1.43 7.94
C MET A 60 3.62 2.12 8.20
N GLU A 61 4.43 1.61 9.12
CA GLU A 61 5.79 2.11 9.36
C GLU A 61 6.70 1.94 8.12
N ALA A 62 6.61 0.80 7.43
CA ALA A 62 7.37 0.54 6.22
C ALA A 62 6.99 1.52 5.09
N ILE A 63 5.70 1.73 4.85
CA ILE A 63 5.20 2.69 3.85
C ILE A 63 5.62 4.11 4.20
N LEU A 64 5.40 4.54 5.45
CA LEU A 64 5.77 5.88 5.90
C LEU A 64 7.27 6.14 5.73
N LYS A 65 8.12 5.17 6.09
CA LYS A 65 9.57 5.26 5.90
C LYS A 65 9.95 5.34 4.42
N ALA A 66 9.29 4.55 3.55
CA ALA A 66 9.53 4.58 2.12
C ALA A 66 9.17 5.95 1.52
N LEU A 67 7.98 6.49 1.81
CA LEU A 67 7.51 7.79 1.32
C LEU A 67 8.40 8.95 1.81
N ARG A 68 8.84 8.92 3.08
CA ARG A 68 9.81 9.90 3.61
C ARG A 68 11.16 9.82 2.91
N ARG A 69 11.69 8.62 2.69
CA ARG A 69 12.93 8.42 1.91
C ARG A 69 12.78 8.90 0.46
N TRP A 70 11.57 8.81 -0.09
CA TRP A 70 11.26 9.32 -1.42
C TRP A 70 11.10 10.85 -1.48
N ASN A 71 11.16 11.52 -0.31
CA ASN A 71 10.99 12.95 -0.13
C ASN A 71 9.59 13.45 -0.52
N ILE A 72 8.55 12.66 -0.18
CA ILE A 72 7.15 13.09 -0.28
C ILE A 72 6.84 14.05 0.89
N PRO A 73 6.25 15.23 0.64
CA PRO A 73 5.85 16.16 1.69
C PRO A 73 4.85 15.55 2.67
N ASN A 74 4.98 15.84 3.96
CA ASN A 74 4.12 15.26 5.00
C ASN A 74 2.64 15.61 4.78
N GLU A 75 2.34 16.76 4.15
CA GLU A 75 0.97 17.22 3.87
C GLU A 75 0.25 16.33 2.84
N ARG A 76 1.00 15.49 2.10
CA ARG A 76 0.47 14.55 1.11
C ARG A 76 0.45 13.10 1.61
N ILE A 77 0.81 12.85 2.88
CA ILE A 77 0.88 11.51 3.47
C ILE A 77 -0.21 11.39 4.53
N HIS A 78 -1.21 10.56 4.28
CA HIS A 78 -2.32 10.31 5.18
C HIS A 78 -2.40 8.83 5.53
N TYR A 79 -2.61 8.52 6.80
CA TYR A 79 -2.78 7.15 7.26
C TYR A 79 -3.74 7.08 8.43
N GLU A 80 -4.38 5.93 8.60
CA GLU A 80 -5.32 5.68 9.67
C GLU A 80 -4.92 4.42 10.45
N VAL A 81 -4.92 4.54 11.78
CA VAL A 81 -4.54 3.47 12.71
C VAL A 81 -5.79 2.92 13.38
N PHE A 82 -6.16 1.68 13.05
CA PHE A 82 -7.23 0.97 13.73
C PHE A 82 -6.66 0.16 14.90
N SER A 83 -6.52 0.81 16.06
CA SER A 83 -6.21 0.11 17.32
C SER A 83 -7.51 -0.29 18.02
N PRO A 84 -7.69 -1.54 18.47
CA PRO A 84 -8.82 -1.94 19.32
C PRO A 84 -8.95 -1.08 20.58
N VAL A 85 -7.84 -0.51 21.07
CA VAL A 85 -7.82 0.38 22.24
C VAL A 85 -8.51 1.71 21.96
N ALA A 86 -8.63 2.14 20.70
CA ALA A 86 -9.35 3.36 20.35
C ALA A 86 -10.89 3.19 20.43
N ILE A 87 -11.39 1.96 20.52
CA ILE A 87 -12.84 1.66 20.60
C ILE A 87 -13.33 1.53 22.05
N LEU A 88 -12.46 1.18 23.01
CA LEU A 88 -12.77 1.36 24.43
C LEU A 88 -12.22 2.70 24.90
N GLY A 89 -13.07 3.72 24.83
CA GLY A 89 -12.89 4.93 25.63
C GLY A 89 -12.96 4.55 27.12
N GLU A 90 -11.83 4.21 27.70
CA GLU A 90 -11.66 4.28 29.15
C GLU A 90 -10.95 5.58 29.49
N LYS A 91 -11.60 6.30 30.39
CA LYS A 91 -11.32 7.66 30.82
C LYS A 91 -10.18 7.69 31.84
#